data_AF-A0AA39IG03-F1
#
_entry.id   AF-A0AA39IG03-F1
#
_cell.length_a   1.000
_cell.length_b   1.000
_cell.length_c   1.000
_cell.angle_alpha   90.00
_cell.angle_beta   90.00
_cell.angle_gamma   90.00
#
_symmetry.space_group_name_H-M   'P 1'
#
loop_
_entity.id
_entity.type
_entity.pdbx_description
1 polymer ?
#
loop_
_entity_poly.entity_id
_entity_poly.type
_entity_poly.pdbx_seq_one_letter_code
_entity_poly.pdbx_strand_id
1 'polypeptide(L)'
;MVVEIDGSMRDEKTRKLERDLEKELGDDYIIDLKKHFLLKNPTQYADFIGNDVVEKFRTLKKEKRVRSEAGVYDSDVESDDEDTKQLLADAKLIEEKELEFKKKHELIRGTNKPRQSRLIGRKRERTMETMEKQFGALGGDINQNDMKHFGDAQIKQPSTKKMRIGKEPSLSAVGQPAPRDIQGVPDLETYDKTSKVRRKAQRPQNQDGRKGEDDRHISIKRPKHLFAGKRGMGKTDRC
;
A
#
# COMPACT_ATOMS: atom_id res chain seq x y z
N MET A 1 -2.77 31.79 -68.17
CA MET A 1 -3.50 31.21 -69.31
C MET A 1 -3.83 29.78 -68.95
N VAL A 2 -5.06 29.53 -68.49
CA VAL A 2 -5.57 28.16 -68.32
C VAL A 2 -6.09 27.78 -69.71
N VAL A 3 -5.37 26.90 -70.40
CA VAL A 3 -5.83 26.36 -71.67
C VAL A 3 -6.91 25.34 -71.33
N GLU A 4 -8.17 25.76 -71.46
CA GLU A 4 -9.31 24.85 -71.47
C GLU A 4 -9.21 24.04 -72.78
N ILE A 5 -8.94 22.75 -72.64
CA ILE A 5 -8.86 21.82 -73.77
C ILE A 5 -10.30 21.45 -74.13
N ASP A 6 -10.78 21.93 -75.27
CA ASP A 6 -12.12 21.66 -75.81
C ASP A 6 -12.36 20.14 -75.95
N GLY A 7 -13.47 19.65 -75.42
CA GLY A 7 -13.85 18.23 -75.37
C GLY A 7 -14.30 17.61 -76.70
N SER A 8 -13.99 18.23 -77.84
CA SER A 8 -14.52 17.86 -79.17
C SER A 8 -13.77 16.72 -79.87
N MET A 9 -12.79 16.08 -79.23
CA MET A 9 -12.02 14.95 -79.77
C MET A 9 -12.10 13.65 -78.92
N ARG A 10 -13.11 13.49 -78.07
CA ARG A 10 -13.23 12.30 -77.19
C ARG A 10 -14.50 11.50 -77.48
N ASP A 11 -14.32 10.27 -77.97
CA ASP A 11 -15.40 9.28 -78.14
C ASP A 11 -15.67 8.51 -76.83
N GLU A 12 -16.84 7.87 -76.71
CA GLU A 12 -17.25 7.04 -75.54
C GLU A 12 -16.28 5.89 -75.21
N LYS A 13 -15.42 5.49 -76.15
CA LYS A 13 -14.42 4.41 -75.99
C LYS A 13 -13.05 4.89 -75.52
N THR A 14 -12.86 6.19 -75.31
CA THR A 14 -11.57 6.75 -74.86
C THR A 14 -11.33 6.43 -73.38
N ARG A 15 -10.08 6.10 -73.00
CA ARG A 15 -9.72 5.78 -71.61
C ARG A 15 -9.82 7.04 -70.75
N LYS A 16 -10.51 6.95 -69.60
CA LYS A 16 -10.56 8.04 -68.62
C LYS A 16 -9.15 8.32 -68.08
N LEU A 17 -8.75 9.59 -68.10
CA LEU A 17 -7.52 10.03 -67.43
C LEU A 17 -7.81 10.26 -65.94
N GLU A 18 -6.78 10.22 -65.09
CA GLU A 18 -6.95 10.47 -63.64
C GLU A 18 -7.54 11.87 -63.37
N ARG A 19 -7.22 12.85 -64.21
CA ARG A 19 -7.82 14.20 -64.14
C ARG A 19 -9.32 14.22 -64.45
N ASP A 20 -9.80 13.29 -65.27
CA ASP A 20 -11.22 13.16 -65.56
C ASP A 20 -11.93 12.46 -64.39
N LEU A 21 -11.28 11.48 -63.76
CA LEU A 21 -11.78 10.82 -62.53
C LEU A 21 -11.84 11.78 -61.33
N GLU A 22 -10.85 12.66 -61.18
CA GLU A 22 -10.84 13.72 -60.17
C GLU A 22 -12.03 14.67 -60.35
N LYS A 23 -12.35 15.06 -61.58
CA LYS A 23 -13.52 15.92 -61.87
C LYS A 23 -14.86 15.23 -61.63
N GLU A 24 -14.95 13.92 -61.87
CA GLU A 24 -16.18 13.13 -61.66
C GLU A 24 -16.47 12.89 -60.17
N LEU A 25 -15.44 12.59 -59.39
CA LEU A 25 -15.56 12.29 -57.95
C LEU A 25 -15.46 13.55 -57.07
N GLY A 26 -14.87 14.63 -57.60
CA GLY A 26 -14.75 15.92 -56.92
C GLY A 26 -14.04 15.78 -55.57
N ASP A 27 -14.76 16.13 -54.50
CA ASP A 27 -14.24 16.13 -53.12
C ASP A 27 -13.99 14.71 -52.57
N ASP A 28 -14.60 13.67 -53.15
CA ASP A 28 -14.43 12.28 -52.72
C ASP A 28 -13.21 11.59 -53.39
N TYR A 29 -12.46 12.30 -54.23
CA TYR A 29 -11.30 11.74 -54.92
C TYR A 29 -10.06 11.67 -54.03
N ILE A 30 -9.55 10.46 -53.82
CA ILE A 30 -8.26 10.20 -53.16
C ILE A 30 -7.32 9.50 -54.15
N ILE A 31 -6.18 10.12 -54.45
CA ILE A 31 -5.16 9.53 -55.33
C ILE A 31 -4.53 8.31 -54.63
N ASP A 32 -4.88 7.11 -55.07
CA ASP A 32 -4.22 5.88 -54.61
C ASP A 32 -2.91 5.63 -55.37
N LEU A 33 -1.79 5.95 -54.71
CA LEU A 33 -0.44 5.73 -55.23
C LEU A 33 -0.12 4.26 -55.51
N LYS A 34 -0.88 3.30 -54.93
CA LYS A 34 -0.64 1.86 -55.08
C LYS A 34 -1.40 1.24 -56.25
N LYS A 35 -2.33 1.97 -56.88
CA LYS A 35 -3.25 1.50 -57.95
C LYS A 35 -2.55 0.84 -59.15
N HIS A 36 -1.35 1.32 -59.49
CA HIS A 36 -0.61 0.86 -60.66
C HIS A 36 0.69 0.10 -60.33
N PHE A 37 0.85 -0.39 -59.10
CA PHE A 37 2.00 -1.23 -58.76
C PHE A 37 1.88 -2.63 -59.37
N LEU A 38 2.88 -3.01 -60.16
CA LEU A 38 3.02 -4.37 -60.68
C LEU A 38 3.69 -5.27 -59.63
N LEU A 39 2.94 -5.60 -58.58
CA LEU A 39 3.41 -6.45 -57.49
C LEU A 39 2.99 -7.91 -57.73
N LYS A 40 3.93 -8.86 -57.57
CA LYS A 40 3.62 -10.29 -57.67
C LYS A 40 2.76 -10.79 -56.49
N ASN A 41 2.90 -10.19 -55.30
CA ASN A 41 2.11 -10.48 -54.09
C ASN A 41 1.88 -9.18 -53.29
N PRO A 42 0.69 -8.95 -52.69
CA PRO A 42 0.29 -7.67 -52.11
C PRO A 42 0.86 -7.33 -50.72
N THR A 43 1.42 -8.29 -49.98
CA THR A 43 1.92 -8.07 -48.61
C THR A 43 3.37 -8.51 -48.47
N GLN A 44 4.25 -7.62 -48.03
CA GLN A 44 5.68 -7.91 -47.81
C GLN A 44 6.12 -7.30 -46.47
N TYR A 45 6.82 -8.10 -45.65
CA TYR A 45 7.38 -7.69 -44.37
C TYR A 45 8.81 -7.17 -44.60
N ALA A 46 9.08 -5.91 -44.26
CA ALA A 46 10.28 -5.18 -44.73
C ALA A 46 11.60 -5.65 -44.11
N ASP A 47 11.58 -6.25 -42.93
CA ASP A 47 12.80 -6.41 -42.11
C ASP A 47 13.70 -7.58 -42.54
N PHE A 48 13.18 -8.56 -43.31
CA PHE A 48 13.90 -9.76 -43.71
C PHE A 48 14.04 -9.90 -45.24
N ILE A 49 14.09 -8.79 -45.97
CA ILE A 49 14.20 -8.79 -47.43
C ILE A 49 15.66 -8.55 -47.83
N GLY A 50 16.30 -9.61 -48.35
CA GLY A 50 17.64 -9.54 -48.94
C GLY A 50 17.88 -10.72 -49.87
N ASN A 51 18.62 -10.50 -50.96
CA ASN A 51 18.92 -11.55 -51.95
C ASN A 51 19.76 -12.69 -51.35
N ASP A 52 20.49 -12.41 -50.25
CA ASP A 52 21.43 -13.30 -49.57
C ASP A 52 20.82 -14.02 -48.34
N VAL A 53 19.54 -13.79 -48.04
CA VAL A 53 18.86 -14.34 -46.84
C VAL A 53 18.89 -15.88 -46.84
N VAL A 54 18.72 -16.50 -48.00
CA VAL A 54 18.75 -17.97 -48.13
C VAL A 54 20.16 -18.53 -47.89
N GLU A 55 21.20 -17.82 -48.31
CA GLU A 55 22.58 -18.24 -48.08
C GLU A 55 22.98 -18.09 -46.62
N LYS A 56 22.65 -16.94 -46.01
CA LYS A 56 22.80 -16.69 -44.56
C LYS A 56 22.06 -17.75 -43.72
N PHE A 57 20.89 -18.18 -44.15
CA PHE A 57 20.16 -19.24 -43.46
C PHE A 57 20.83 -20.61 -43.59
N ARG A 58 21.40 -20.92 -44.77
CA ARG A 58 22.15 -22.17 -45.00
C ARG A 58 23.45 -22.21 -44.18
N THR A 59 24.18 -21.12 -44.11
CA THR A 59 25.40 -21.03 -43.27
C THR A 59 25.05 -21.19 -41.80
N LEU A 60 24.01 -20.50 -41.33
CA LEU A 60 23.55 -20.58 -39.94
C LEU A 60 23.05 -21.99 -39.57
N LYS A 61 22.37 -22.71 -40.48
CA LYS A 61 21.98 -24.11 -40.26
C LYS A 61 23.18 -25.05 -40.12
N LYS A 62 24.22 -24.88 -40.94
CA LYS A 62 25.44 -25.68 -40.85
C LYS A 62 26.16 -25.43 -39.53
N GLU A 63 26.29 -24.17 -39.14
CA GLU A 63 26.88 -23.78 -37.86
C GLU A 63 26.09 -24.36 -36.68
N LYS A 64 24.75 -24.26 -36.70
CA LYS A 64 23.89 -24.84 -35.67
C LYS A 64 24.04 -26.35 -35.57
N ARG A 65 24.17 -27.05 -36.69
CA ARG A 65 24.40 -28.49 -36.70
C ARG A 65 25.74 -28.84 -36.04
N VAL A 66 26.81 -28.14 -36.40
CA VAL A 66 28.13 -28.31 -35.76
C VAL A 66 28.05 -28.04 -34.26
N ARG A 67 27.32 -26.99 -33.85
CA ARG A 67 27.15 -26.63 -32.43
C ARG A 67 26.33 -27.65 -31.64
N SER A 68 25.35 -28.29 -32.29
CA SER A 68 24.57 -29.38 -31.71
C SER A 68 25.38 -30.68 -31.63
N GLU A 69 26.13 -31.03 -32.68
CA GLU A 69 27.03 -32.20 -32.71
C GLU A 69 28.17 -32.07 -31.69
N ALA A 70 28.61 -30.84 -31.42
CA ALA A 70 29.59 -30.54 -30.37
C ALA A 70 29.00 -30.57 -28.94
N GLY A 71 27.72 -30.93 -28.77
CA GLY A 71 27.09 -31.08 -27.45
C GLY A 71 26.85 -29.78 -26.68
N VAL A 72 26.89 -28.60 -27.34
CA VAL A 72 26.69 -27.29 -26.66
C VAL A 72 25.30 -27.14 -26.07
N TYR A 73 24.34 -27.93 -26.53
CA TYR A 73 22.96 -27.93 -26.04
C TYR A 73 22.64 -29.14 -25.14
N ASP A 74 23.61 -29.99 -24.85
CA ASP A 74 23.43 -31.10 -23.93
C ASP A 74 23.45 -30.54 -22.51
N SER A 75 22.27 -30.42 -21.92
CA SER A 75 22.06 -29.89 -20.55
C SER A 75 22.38 -30.89 -19.45
N ASP A 76 22.78 -32.10 -19.82
CA ASP A 76 22.85 -33.26 -18.92
C ASP A 76 24.21 -33.28 -18.20
N VAL A 77 24.44 -32.27 -17.37
CA VAL A 77 25.47 -32.33 -16.32
C VAL A 77 24.80 -32.94 -15.09
N GLU A 78 24.67 -34.27 -15.10
CA GLU A 78 24.10 -35.02 -13.98
C GLU A 78 25.24 -35.73 -13.23
N SER A 79 25.70 -35.10 -12.15
CA SER A 79 26.50 -35.77 -11.11
C SER A 79 26.36 -35.02 -9.79
N ASP A 80 25.13 -34.90 -9.30
CA ASP A 80 24.92 -34.52 -7.91
C ASP A 80 25.15 -35.77 -7.05
N ASP A 81 26.39 -36.00 -6.64
CA ASP A 81 26.73 -36.97 -5.60
C ASP A 81 25.82 -36.73 -4.38
N GLU A 82 25.42 -37.77 -3.64
CA GLU A 82 24.50 -37.62 -2.49
C GLU A 82 24.97 -36.55 -1.49
N ASP A 83 26.29 -36.44 -1.31
CA ASP A 83 26.95 -35.43 -0.47
C ASP A 83 26.71 -33.99 -0.97
N THR A 84 26.68 -33.76 -2.28
CA THR A 84 26.42 -32.43 -2.85
C THR A 84 24.99 -31.98 -2.62
N LYS A 85 24.03 -32.92 -2.72
CA LYS A 85 22.61 -32.66 -2.42
C LYS A 85 22.42 -32.33 -0.95
N GLN A 86 23.09 -33.06 -0.06
CA GLN A 86 23.10 -32.77 1.38
C GLN A 86 23.70 -31.39 1.67
N LEU A 87 24.86 -31.06 1.07
CA LEU A 87 25.51 -29.76 1.23
C LEU A 87 24.62 -28.60 0.76
N LEU A 88 23.89 -28.76 -0.36
CA LEU A 88 22.94 -27.76 -0.83
C LEU A 88 21.72 -27.64 0.09
N ALA A 89 21.24 -28.74 0.66
CA ALA A 89 20.15 -28.72 1.64
C ALA A 89 20.59 -27.99 2.92
N ASP A 90 21.78 -28.29 3.43
CA ASP A 90 22.37 -27.65 4.60
C ASP A 90 22.61 -26.15 4.35
N ALA A 91 23.12 -25.78 3.18
CA ALA A 91 23.30 -24.38 2.79
C ALA A 91 21.98 -23.59 2.83
N LYS A 92 20.89 -24.17 2.33
CA LYS A 92 19.56 -23.54 2.40
C LYS A 92 19.08 -23.36 3.83
N LEU A 93 19.28 -24.37 4.70
CA LEU A 93 18.94 -24.27 6.12
C LEU A 93 19.73 -23.17 6.82
N ILE A 94 21.02 -22.99 6.48
CA ILE A 94 21.86 -21.91 7.00
C ILE A 94 21.32 -20.55 6.56
N GLU A 95 21.02 -20.36 5.28
CA GLU A 95 20.47 -19.10 4.76
C GLU A 95 19.15 -18.72 5.44
N GLU A 96 18.23 -19.68 5.61
CA GLU A 96 16.96 -19.47 6.31
C GLU A 96 17.19 -19.03 7.76
N LYS A 97 18.11 -19.67 8.47
CA LYS A 97 18.46 -19.30 9.86
C LYS A 97 19.11 -17.93 9.94
N GLU A 98 19.99 -17.58 9.01
CA GLU A 98 20.58 -16.24 8.95
C GLU A 98 19.53 -15.16 8.73
N LEU A 99 18.58 -15.40 7.80
CA LEU A 99 17.48 -14.48 7.55
C LEU A 99 16.58 -14.32 8.79
N GLU A 100 16.31 -15.40 9.52
CA GLU A 100 15.58 -15.36 10.78
C GLU A 100 16.30 -14.48 11.81
N PHE A 101 17.63 -14.61 11.94
CA PHE A 101 18.43 -13.78 12.84
C PHE A 101 18.48 -12.31 12.43
N LYS A 102 18.63 -12.02 11.13
CA LYS A 102 18.60 -10.65 10.59
C LYS A 102 17.27 -9.96 10.92
N LYS A 103 16.14 -10.61 10.63
CA LYS A 103 14.79 -10.09 10.94
C LYS A 103 14.59 -9.87 12.45
N LYS A 104 15.01 -10.83 13.30
CA LYS A 104 14.94 -10.67 14.77
C LYS A 104 15.77 -9.47 15.24
N HIS A 105 16.96 -9.27 14.67
CA HIS A 105 17.83 -8.15 15.02
C HIS A 105 17.22 -6.80 14.62
N GLU A 106 16.71 -6.71 13.39
CA GLU A 106 16.01 -5.51 12.90
C GLU A 106 14.81 -5.16 13.78
N LEU A 107 13.99 -6.14 14.17
CA LEU A 107 12.87 -5.91 15.10
C LEU A 107 13.34 -5.37 16.46
N ILE A 108 14.48 -5.87 16.98
CA ILE A 108 15.05 -5.43 18.24
C ILE A 108 15.68 -4.03 18.13
N ARG A 109 16.28 -3.68 16.98
CA ARG A 109 17.03 -2.44 16.78
C ARG A 109 16.22 -1.33 16.11
N GLY A 110 15.11 -1.64 15.46
CA GLY A 110 14.29 -0.71 14.69
C GLY A 110 13.43 0.24 15.54
N THR A 111 13.52 0.16 16.88
CA THR A 111 12.77 1.05 17.77
C THR A 111 13.65 2.22 18.23
N ASN A 112 13.16 3.46 18.11
CA ASN A 112 13.83 4.68 18.58
C ASN A 112 13.88 4.84 20.12
N LYS A 113 13.53 3.80 20.88
CA LYS A 113 13.51 3.83 22.35
C LYS A 113 14.88 3.41 22.91
N PRO A 114 15.32 3.98 24.05
CA PRO A 114 16.57 3.56 24.68
C PRO A 114 16.50 2.07 25.05
N ARG A 115 17.57 1.34 24.75
CA ARG A 115 17.64 -0.11 25.03
C ARG A 115 17.73 -0.33 26.53
N GLN A 116 16.76 -1.05 27.07
CA GLN A 116 16.79 -1.47 28.47
C GLN A 116 17.86 -2.55 28.66
N SER A 117 18.51 -2.53 29.83
CA SER A 117 19.45 -3.59 30.20
C SER A 117 18.74 -4.94 30.29
N ARG A 118 19.46 -6.02 29.95
CA ARG A 118 18.90 -7.38 29.95
C ARG A 118 18.37 -7.78 31.33
N LEU A 119 18.92 -7.22 32.41
CA LEU A 119 18.50 -7.43 33.79
C LEU A 119 17.10 -6.86 34.09
N ILE A 120 16.71 -5.76 33.45
CA ILE A 120 15.49 -5.01 33.77
C ILE A 120 14.39 -5.29 32.74
N GLY A 121 14.69 -5.17 31.44
CA GLY A 121 13.68 -5.17 30.38
C GLY A 121 13.24 -6.54 29.88
N ARG A 122 14.10 -7.56 29.99
CA ARG A 122 13.89 -8.89 29.39
C ARG A 122 13.64 -10.00 30.41
N LYS A 123 13.16 -9.65 31.61
CA LYS A 123 12.84 -10.64 32.66
C LYS A 123 11.82 -11.68 32.19
N ARG A 124 10.86 -11.27 31.34
CA ARG A 124 9.83 -12.17 30.78
C ARG A 124 10.36 -13.16 29.74
N GLU A 125 11.47 -12.87 29.08
CA GLU A 125 12.08 -13.76 28.08
C GLU A 125 12.93 -14.86 28.72
N ARG A 126 13.27 -14.71 30.01
CA ARG A 126 14.14 -15.60 30.79
C ARG A 126 13.30 -16.53 31.67
N THR A 127 12.44 -17.34 31.05
CA THR A 127 11.71 -18.39 31.76
C THR A 127 12.48 -19.71 31.65
N MET A 128 12.20 -20.65 32.55
CA MET A 128 12.83 -21.98 32.48
C MET A 128 12.52 -22.65 31.13
N GLU A 129 11.26 -22.57 30.70
CA GLU A 129 10.80 -23.16 29.44
C GLU A 129 11.51 -22.58 28.20
N THR A 130 11.73 -21.26 28.14
CA THR A 130 12.41 -20.65 26.98
C THR A 130 13.89 -21.02 26.95
N MET A 131 14.52 -21.12 28.12
CA MET A 131 15.92 -21.50 28.25
C MET A 131 16.12 -22.99 27.90
N GLU A 132 15.27 -23.88 28.41
CA GLU A 132 15.28 -25.30 28.07
C GLU A 132 15.13 -25.52 26.55
N LYS A 133 14.19 -24.81 25.91
CA LYS A 133 14.02 -24.87 24.45
C LYS A 133 15.24 -24.37 23.67
N GLN A 134 15.84 -23.25 24.10
CA GLN A 134 16.99 -22.66 23.40
C GLN A 134 18.25 -23.49 23.54
N PHE A 135 18.52 -24.01 24.74
CA PHE A 135 19.69 -24.86 24.98
C PHE A 135 19.50 -26.26 24.42
N GLY A 136 18.29 -26.83 24.51
CA GLY A 136 17.96 -28.10 23.87
C GLY A 136 18.13 -28.03 22.35
N ALA A 137 17.75 -26.92 21.72
CA ALA A 137 17.99 -26.70 20.29
C ALA A 137 19.49 -26.59 19.93
N LEU A 138 20.35 -26.24 20.89
CA LEU A 138 21.81 -26.20 20.74
C LEU A 138 22.48 -27.53 21.16
N GLY A 139 21.71 -28.54 21.58
CA GLY A 139 22.21 -29.83 22.06
C GLY A 139 22.72 -29.81 23.51
N GLY A 140 22.41 -28.76 24.28
CA GLY A 140 22.70 -28.69 25.71
C GLY A 140 21.53 -29.22 26.53
N ASP A 141 21.77 -30.28 27.29
CA ASP A 141 20.80 -30.80 28.25
C ASP A 141 20.85 -29.98 29.54
N ILE A 142 19.74 -29.36 29.94
CA ILE A 142 19.68 -28.58 31.18
C ILE A 142 18.69 -29.21 32.14
N ASN A 143 19.19 -29.62 33.29
CA ASN A 143 18.34 -30.13 34.36
C ASN A 143 17.63 -28.97 35.07
N GLN A 144 16.41 -29.20 35.53
CA GLN A 144 15.66 -28.24 36.35
C GLN A 144 16.44 -27.78 37.60
N ASN A 145 17.33 -28.65 38.12
CA ASN A 145 18.19 -28.35 39.26
C ASN A 145 19.24 -27.26 38.98
N ASP A 146 19.62 -27.05 37.73
CA ASP A 146 20.58 -26.02 37.32
C ASP A 146 19.90 -24.64 37.18
N MET A 147 18.56 -24.61 37.09
CA MET A 147 17.74 -23.41 36.87
C MET A 147 17.00 -22.89 38.12
N LYS A 148 17.42 -23.29 39.33
CA LYS A 148 16.74 -22.94 40.60
C LYS A 148 16.49 -21.44 40.80
N HIS A 149 17.39 -20.58 40.34
CA HIS A 149 17.26 -19.12 40.45
C HIS A 149 16.16 -18.50 39.57
N PHE A 150 15.63 -19.23 38.59
CA PHE A 150 14.52 -18.76 37.74
C PHE A 150 13.14 -19.10 38.33
N GLY A 151 13.04 -20.12 39.20
CA GLY A 151 11.79 -20.53 39.85
C GLY A 151 11.20 -19.45 40.76
N ASP A 152 12.04 -18.78 41.55
CA ASP A 152 11.61 -17.70 42.47
C ASP A 152 11.01 -16.49 41.75
N ALA A 153 11.41 -16.26 40.49
CA ALA A 153 10.87 -15.19 39.66
C ALA A 153 9.49 -15.53 39.05
N GLN A 154 9.18 -16.82 38.90
CA GLN A 154 7.94 -17.33 38.31
C GLN A 154 6.78 -17.39 39.31
N ILE A 155 7.07 -17.55 40.61
CA ILE A 155 6.06 -17.60 41.68
C ILE A 155 5.37 -16.25 41.91
N LYS A 156 5.97 -15.14 41.45
CA LYS A 156 5.34 -13.81 41.50
C LYS A 156 4.22 -13.74 40.47
N GLN A 157 3.05 -14.25 40.85
CA GLN A 157 1.80 -14.00 40.15
C GLN A 157 1.69 -12.48 39.92
N PRO A 158 1.45 -12.02 38.67
CA PRO A 158 1.19 -10.61 38.46
C PRO A 158 0.01 -10.27 39.36
N SER A 159 0.14 -9.23 40.20
CA SER A 159 -1.02 -8.62 40.84
C SER A 159 -1.91 -8.15 39.71
N THR A 160 -2.87 -9.00 39.32
CA THR A 160 -3.89 -8.64 38.36
C THR A 160 -4.64 -7.52 39.06
N LYS A 161 -4.44 -6.30 38.56
CA LYS A 161 -5.34 -5.21 38.91
C LYS A 161 -6.73 -5.74 38.58
N LYS A 162 -7.57 -5.97 39.60
CA LYS A 162 -8.96 -6.36 39.38
C LYS A 162 -9.51 -5.40 38.33
N MET A 163 -10.13 -5.93 37.28
CA MET A 163 -10.81 -5.09 36.30
C MET A 163 -11.74 -4.15 37.07
N ARG A 164 -11.54 -2.84 36.95
CA ARG A 164 -12.53 -1.87 37.44
C ARG A 164 -13.76 -2.02 36.55
N ILE A 165 -14.68 -2.89 36.97
CA ILE A 165 -16.00 -2.99 36.38
C ILE A 165 -16.78 -1.80 36.95
N GLY A 166 -16.76 -0.70 36.20
CA GLY A 166 -17.43 0.53 36.56
C GLY A 166 -16.66 1.43 37.53
N LYS A 167 -17.19 2.64 37.66
CA LYS A 167 -16.83 3.54 38.75
C LYS A 167 -17.56 3.00 39.97
N GLU A 168 -16.92 2.12 40.72
CA GLU A 168 -17.33 1.96 42.12
C GLU A 168 -17.39 3.37 42.69
N PRO A 169 -18.48 3.79 43.37
CA PRO A 169 -18.44 5.00 44.15
C PRO A 169 -17.30 4.76 45.10
N SER A 170 -16.14 5.35 44.78
CA SER A 170 -14.95 5.30 45.63
C SER A 170 -15.50 5.59 47.00
N LEU A 171 -15.49 4.58 47.89
CA LEU A 171 -16.01 4.66 49.24
C LEU A 171 -15.80 6.09 49.67
N SER A 172 -16.89 6.88 49.61
CA SER A 172 -16.81 8.33 49.74
C SER A 172 -16.03 8.51 51.01
N ALA A 173 -14.81 9.07 50.90
CA ALA A 173 -13.76 8.92 51.91
C ALA A 173 -14.43 8.99 53.28
N VAL A 174 -14.40 7.89 54.03
CA VAL A 174 -15.26 7.67 55.21
C VAL A 174 -15.32 8.97 56.01
N GLY A 175 -16.49 9.64 56.04
CA GLY A 175 -16.66 10.96 56.65
C GLY A 175 -16.98 12.14 55.72
N GLN A 176 -17.07 11.97 54.39
CA GLN A 176 -17.56 13.05 53.50
C GLN A 176 -19.10 13.12 53.51
N PRO A 177 -19.70 14.33 53.55
CA PRO A 177 -21.15 14.48 53.45
C PRO A 177 -21.64 13.99 52.09
N ALA A 178 -22.88 13.49 52.04
CA ALA A 178 -23.52 13.09 50.80
C ALA A 178 -23.46 14.23 49.76
N PRO A 179 -23.38 13.94 48.45
CA PRO A 179 -23.32 14.98 47.43
C PRO A 179 -24.58 15.87 47.45
N ARG A 180 -24.41 17.17 47.15
CA ARG A 180 -25.47 18.20 47.21
C ARG A 180 -26.71 17.83 46.40
N ASP A 181 -26.52 17.15 45.27
CA ASP A 181 -27.60 16.71 44.39
C ASP A 181 -28.55 15.67 45.03
N ILE A 182 -28.09 14.98 46.08
CA ILE A 182 -28.85 13.95 46.80
C ILE A 182 -29.42 14.51 48.12
N GLN A 183 -28.70 15.41 48.79
CA GLN A 183 -29.09 15.94 50.11
C GLN A 183 -30.48 16.58 50.16
N GLY A 184 -30.96 17.14 49.05
CA GLY A 184 -32.27 17.80 48.96
C GLY A 184 -33.39 16.95 48.37
N VAL A 185 -33.14 15.67 48.09
CA VAL A 185 -34.10 14.80 47.39
C VAL A 185 -34.54 13.67 48.32
N PRO A 186 -35.85 13.52 48.58
CA PRO A 186 -36.34 12.57 49.59
C PRO A 186 -36.16 11.10 49.18
N ASP A 187 -36.45 10.77 47.92
CA ASP A 187 -36.47 9.39 47.42
C ASP A 187 -35.64 9.22 46.13
N LEU A 188 -35.08 8.03 45.92
CA LEU A 188 -34.35 7.70 44.68
C LEU A 188 -35.20 7.87 43.41
N GLU A 189 -36.50 7.55 43.46
CA GLU A 189 -37.39 7.77 42.32
C GLU A 189 -37.53 9.25 41.97
N THR A 190 -37.56 10.12 42.99
CA THR A 190 -37.62 11.56 42.78
C THR A 190 -36.31 12.09 42.23
N TYR A 191 -35.17 11.52 42.63
CA TYR A 191 -33.85 11.82 42.06
C TYR A 191 -33.77 11.45 40.57
N ASP A 192 -34.29 10.29 40.17
CA ASP A 192 -34.32 9.91 38.76
C ASP A 192 -35.23 10.83 37.93
N LYS A 193 -36.35 11.28 38.52
CA LYS A 193 -37.24 12.27 37.90
C LYS A 193 -36.52 13.62 37.74
N THR A 194 -35.84 14.14 38.76
CA THR A 194 -35.10 15.42 38.69
C THR A 194 -33.95 15.35 37.69
N SER A 195 -33.21 14.23 37.63
CA SER A 195 -32.15 14.01 36.64
C SER A 195 -32.70 14.04 35.20
N LYS A 196 -33.87 13.45 34.96
CA LYS A 196 -34.57 13.51 33.66
C LYS A 196 -35.02 14.94 33.32
N VAL A 197 -35.55 15.69 34.30
CA VAL A 197 -35.94 17.09 34.12
C VAL A 197 -34.73 17.97 33.79
N ARG A 198 -33.61 17.82 34.50
CA ARG A 198 -32.35 18.50 34.22
C ARG A 198 -31.89 18.26 32.77
N ARG A 199 -31.87 17.00 32.32
CA ARG A 199 -31.48 16.66 30.94
C ARG A 199 -32.43 17.26 29.89
N LYS A 200 -33.73 17.36 30.19
CA LYS A 200 -34.70 18.02 29.30
C LYS A 200 -34.46 19.53 29.23
N ALA A 201 -34.17 20.18 30.35
CA ALA A 201 -33.90 21.62 30.42
C ALA A 201 -32.65 22.04 29.61
N GLN A 202 -31.65 21.17 29.50
CA GLN A 202 -30.41 21.43 28.73
C GLN A 202 -30.55 21.25 27.21
N ARG A 203 -31.64 20.64 26.71
CA ARG A 203 -31.87 20.42 25.28
C ARG A 203 -31.75 21.66 24.39
N PRO A 204 -32.39 22.82 24.69
CA PRO A 204 -32.27 24.01 23.84
C PRO A 204 -30.83 24.52 23.75
N GLN A 205 -30.08 24.51 24.86
CA GLN A 205 -28.67 24.93 24.85
C GLN A 205 -27.79 23.98 24.04
N ASN A 206 -28.05 22.67 24.13
CA ASN A 206 -27.36 21.66 23.33
C ASN A 206 -27.71 21.77 21.84
N GLN A 207 -28.95 22.13 21.52
CA GLN A 207 -29.39 22.38 20.14
C GLN A 207 -28.70 23.61 19.55
N ASP A 208 -28.48 24.66 20.35
CA ASP A 208 -27.65 25.83 20.00
C ASP A 208 -26.15 25.49 19.90
N GLY A 209 -25.72 24.31 20.36
CA GLY A 209 -24.31 23.90 20.37
C GLY A 209 -23.47 24.60 21.44
N ARG A 210 -24.07 25.05 22.55
CA ARG A 210 -23.37 25.74 23.64
C ARG A 210 -22.49 24.78 24.42
N LYS A 211 -21.35 25.28 24.93
CA LYS A 211 -20.43 24.48 25.75
C LYS A 211 -20.99 24.12 27.13
N GLY A 212 -21.94 24.90 27.63
CA GLY A 212 -22.62 24.70 28.90
C GLY A 212 -23.52 25.89 29.25
N GLU A 213 -24.08 25.87 30.47
CA GLU A 213 -25.01 26.91 30.94
C GLU A 213 -24.36 28.30 31.07
N ASP A 214 -23.04 28.36 31.29
CA ASP A 214 -22.27 29.60 31.39
C ASP A 214 -21.95 30.23 30.02
N ASP A 215 -22.08 29.46 28.93
CA ASP A 215 -21.78 29.94 27.58
C ASP A 215 -22.91 30.84 27.05
N ARG A 216 -22.76 32.13 27.33
CA ARG A 216 -23.67 33.22 26.95
C ARG A 216 -23.01 34.19 25.96
N HIS A 217 -22.05 33.71 25.17
CA HIS A 217 -21.37 34.54 24.17
C HIS A 217 -22.33 34.94 23.04
N ILE A 218 -22.40 36.24 22.74
CA ILE A 218 -23.20 36.78 21.64
C ILE A 218 -22.26 37.17 20.50
N SER A 219 -22.29 36.41 19.41
CA SER A 219 -21.48 36.71 18.22
C SER A 219 -22.08 37.85 17.39
N ILE A 220 -21.21 38.71 16.86
CA ILE A 220 -21.61 39.80 15.97
C ILE A 220 -21.85 39.23 14.57
N LYS A 221 -23.11 39.17 14.14
CA LYS A 221 -23.48 38.61 12.82
C LYS A 221 -22.92 39.41 11.63
N ARG A 222 -22.81 40.74 11.77
CA ARG A 222 -22.37 41.65 10.70
C ARG A 222 -21.28 42.59 11.21
N PRO A 223 -20.02 42.13 11.31
CA PRO A 223 -18.94 42.98 11.80
C PRO A 223 -18.67 44.12 10.82
N LYS A 224 -18.54 45.34 11.36
CA LYS A 224 -18.44 46.57 10.56
C LYS A 224 -17.31 46.54 9.53
N HIS A 225 -16.13 46.04 9.90
CA HIS A 225 -14.98 46.00 9.01
C HIS A 225 -15.19 45.11 7.77
N LEU A 226 -16.12 44.14 7.81
CA LEU A 226 -16.48 43.33 6.63
C LEU A 226 -17.44 44.05 5.68
N PHE A 227 -18.37 44.84 6.21
CA PHE A 227 -19.54 45.34 5.47
C PHE A 227 -19.56 46.86 5.26
N ALA A 228 -18.66 47.61 5.89
CA ALA A 228 -18.57 49.06 5.75
C ALA A 228 -17.30 49.46 4.99
N GLY A 229 -17.41 50.46 4.13
CA GLY A 229 -16.31 50.96 3.30
C GLY A 229 -16.23 50.31 1.92
N LYS A 230 -15.45 50.93 1.02
CA LYS A 230 -15.12 50.43 -0.31
C LYS A 230 -13.60 50.40 -0.47
N ARG A 231 -13.06 49.41 -1.20
CA ARG A 231 -11.63 49.33 -1.48
C ARG A 231 -11.26 50.38 -2.55
N GLY A 232 -10.38 51.31 -2.19
CA GLY A 232 -9.80 52.29 -3.12
C GLY A 232 -8.50 51.80 -3.75
N MET A 233 -7.85 52.64 -4.55
CA MET A 233 -6.49 52.40 -5.03
C MET A 233 -5.49 52.70 -3.91
N GLY A 234 -4.63 51.75 -3.56
CA GLY A 234 -3.64 51.90 -2.48
C GLY A 234 -3.61 50.71 -1.53
N LYS A 235 -3.28 50.97 -0.26
CA LYS A 235 -3.21 49.94 0.80
C LYS A 235 -4.60 49.39 1.11
N THR A 236 -4.68 48.08 1.35
CA THR A 236 -5.91 47.37 1.69
C THR A 236 -5.95 46.98 3.17
N ASP A 237 -7.15 46.92 3.75
CA ASP A 237 -7.36 46.56 5.17
C ASP A 237 -7.10 45.09 5.51
N ARG A 238 -6.98 44.24 4.47
CA ARG A 238 -6.67 42.81 4.58
C ARG A 238 -5.60 42.45 3.54
N CYS A 239 -4.75 41.50 3.89
CA CYS A 239 -3.78 40.88 2.98
C CYS A 239 -4.48 39.97 1.97
#